data_AF-A0A836S042-F1
#
_entry.id   AF-A0A836S042-F1
#
_cell.length_a   1.000
_cell.length_b   1.000
_cell.length_c   1.000
_cell.angle_alpha   90.00
_cell.angle_beta   90.00
_cell.angle_gamma   90.00
#
_symmetry.space_group_name_H-M   'P 1'
#
loop_
_entity.id
_entity.type
_entity.pdbx_description
1 polymer ?
#
loop_
_entity_poly.entity_id
_entity_poly.type
_entity_poly.pdbx_seq_one_letter_code
_entity_poly.pdbx_strand_id
1 'polypeptide(L)'
;MLNVRIEMSKSRSGKHAIRSLALLVSEKGDIVEPRPRMAQREKPLYSRGSAYIASISVPKGWYLVYVYLVRNLRGHVKGYIEVYSPDAQLLYRAVYRRLKLRYSAGDPRYAWIVQKVVDYLKLPVKNMNLGEPS
;
A
#
# COMPACT_ATOMS: atom_id res chain seq x y z
N MET A 1 2.47 12.70 -11.54
CA MET A 1 2.03 12.82 -10.12
C MET A 1 0.92 11.82 -9.90
N LEU A 2 0.92 11.11 -8.79
CA LEU A 2 -0.18 10.23 -8.39
C LEU A 2 -0.86 10.78 -7.14
N ASN A 3 -2.19 10.81 -7.16
CA ASN A 3 -3.00 11.14 -6.00
C ASN A 3 -3.38 9.85 -5.28
N VAL A 4 -2.93 9.70 -4.03
CA VAL A 4 -3.25 8.53 -3.21
C VAL A 4 -3.95 8.97 -1.93
N ARG A 5 -4.93 8.18 -1.50
CA ARG A 5 -5.65 8.43 -0.24
C ARG A 5 -4.88 7.81 0.91
N ILE A 6 -4.24 8.63 1.73
CA ILE A 6 -3.57 8.21 2.95
C ILE A 6 -4.53 8.32 4.11
N GLU A 7 -4.66 7.25 4.88
CA GLU A 7 -5.62 7.20 5.97
C GLU A 7 -5.11 6.40 7.16
N MET A 8 -5.33 6.94 8.36
CA MET A 8 -5.12 6.23 9.62
C MET A 8 -6.32 6.53 10.50
N SER A 9 -7.32 5.65 10.49
CA SER A 9 -8.56 5.86 11.24
C SER A 9 -9.11 4.57 11.87
N LYS A 10 -9.91 4.73 12.92
CA LYS A 10 -10.55 3.63 13.66
C LYS A 10 -11.94 3.99 14.16
N SER A 11 -12.79 2.98 14.37
CA SER A 11 -14.11 3.16 14.96
C SER A 11 -14.00 3.68 16.39
N ARG A 12 -15.10 4.21 16.94
CA ARG A 12 -15.16 4.65 18.36
C ARG A 12 -14.68 3.55 19.32
N SER A 13 -15.12 2.31 19.09
CA SER A 13 -14.75 1.12 19.85
C SER A 13 -13.36 0.56 19.52
N GLY A 14 -12.69 1.07 18.48
CA GLY A 14 -11.41 0.56 17.99
C GLY A 14 -11.47 -0.78 17.27
N LYS A 15 -12.61 -1.48 17.28
CA LYS A 15 -12.75 -2.82 16.67
C LYS A 15 -12.51 -2.80 15.14
N HIS A 16 -12.91 -1.72 14.47
CA HIS A 16 -12.56 -1.49 13.07
C HIS A 16 -11.42 -0.49 12.98
N ALA A 17 -10.50 -0.73 12.05
CA ALA A 17 -9.41 0.19 11.76
C ALA A 17 -9.03 0.11 10.27
N ILE A 18 -8.54 1.21 9.74
CA ILE A 18 -7.95 1.31 8.41
C ILE A 18 -6.59 1.98 8.55
N ARG A 19 -5.63 1.45 7.79
CA ARG A 19 -4.34 2.08 7.57
C ARG A 19 -4.01 1.98 6.09
N SER A 20 -3.87 3.12 5.44
CA SER A 20 -3.24 3.22 4.13
C SER A 20 -2.03 4.13 4.20
N LEU A 21 -1.00 3.80 3.43
CA LEU A 21 0.22 4.59 3.33
C LEU A 21 0.81 4.45 1.92
N ALA A 22 1.72 5.36 1.59
CA ALA A 22 2.51 5.29 0.39
C ALA A 22 4.00 5.22 0.74
N LEU A 23 4.75 4.49 -0.08
CA LEU A 23 6.21 4.37 -0.02
C LEU A 23 6.76 4.60 -1.42
N LEU A 24 7.99 5.10 -1.52
CA LEU A 24 8.76 5.04 -2.74
C LEU A 24 9.79 3.93 -2.62
N VAL A 25 9.90 3.11 -3.66
CA VAL A 25 10.88 2.01 -3.74
C VAL A 25 11.77 2.24 -4.94
N SER A 26 13.09 2.33 -4.76
CA SER A 26 14.04 2.48 -5.86
C SER A 26 14.20 1.15 -6.60
N GLU A 27 14.67 1.18 -7.85
CA GLU A 27 15.07 -0.03 -8.59
C GLU A 27 16.14 -0.87 -7.86
N LYS A 28 16.90 -0.24 -6.95
CA LYS A 28 17.90 -0.91 -6.10
C LYS A 28 17.31 -1.50 -4.81
N GLY A 29 16.04 -1.21 -4.52
CA GLY A 29 15.32 -1.70 -3.36
C GLY A 29 15.41 -0.80 -2.11
N ASP A 30 15.88 0.44 -2.25
CA ASP A 30 15.80 1.44 -1.18
C ASP A 30 14.34 1.86 -0.98
N ILE A 31 13.95 2.07 0.28
CA ILE A 31 12.57 2.44 0.63
C ILE A 31 12.58 3.75 1.40
N VAL A 32 11.75 4.70 0.96
CA VAL A 32 11.55 5.98 1.65
C VAL A 32 10.07 6.34 1.74
N GLU A 33 9.71 7.10 2.77
CA GLU A 33 8.39 7.73 2.80
C GLU A 33 8.38 8.97 1.88
N PRO A 34 7.43 9.07 0.94
CA PRO A 34 7.34 10.21 0.05
C PRO A 34 6.94 11.47 0.83
N ARG A 35 7.59 12.60 0.51
CA ARG A 35 7.08 13.92 0.88
C ARG A 35 6.03 14.34 -0.14
N PRO A 36 4.74 14.47 0.24
CA PRO A 36 3.71 14.89 -0.70
C PRO A 36 3.94 16.34 -1.12
N ARG A 37 3.73 16.65 -2.40
CA ARG A 37 3.75 18.03 -2.89
C ARG A 37 2.54 18.82 -2.39
N MET A 38 1.40 18.14 -2.29
CA MET A 38 0.15 18.67 -1.77
C MET A 38 -0.52 17.62 -0.91
N ALA A 39 -1.19 18.06 0.16
CA ALA A 39 -1.99 17.22 1.02
C ALA A 39 -3.34 17.89 1.27
N GLN A 40 -4.40 17.33 0.73
CA GLN A 40 -5.77 17.83 0.93
C GLN A 40 -6.45 16.98 2.01
N ARG A 41 -6.89 17.60 3.10
CA ARG A 41 -7.60 16.89 4.17
C ARG A 41 -8.91 16.31 3.65
N GLU A 42 -9.20 15.10 4.10
CA GLU A 42 -10.40 14.36 3.76
C GLU A 42 -11.11 13.86 5.01
N LYS A 43 -12.41 13.62 4.90
CA LYS A 43 -13.15 12.95 5.96
C LYS A 43 -12.68 11.49 6.06
N PRO A 44 -12.22 11.01 7.23
CA PRO A 44 -11.83 9.62 7.39
C PRO A 44 -13.03 8.67 7.29
N LEU A 45 -12.77 7.43 6.89
CA LEU A 45 -13.75 6.35 6.84
C LEU A 45 -14.32 6.04 8.23
N TYR A 46 -13.47 6.06 9.26
CA TYR A 46 -13.90 5.86 10.64
C TYR A 46 -13.78 7.12 11.49
N SER A 47 -14.60 7.19 12.54
CA SER A 47 -14.83 8.36 13.39
C SER A 47 -13.60 8.95 14.09
N ARG A 48 -12.51 8.21 14.26
CA ARG A 48 -11.32 8.67 14.99
C ARG A 48 -10.08 8.49 14.12
N GLY A 49 -9.40 9.58 13.78
CA GLY A 49 -8.15 9.55 13.01
C GLY A 49 -8.12 10.62 11.92
N SER A 50 -7.31 10.40 10.90
CA SER A 50 -7.09 11.35 9.81
C SER A 50 -7.10 10.67 8.45
N ALA A 51 -7.60 11.38 7.45
CA ALA A 51 -7.45 11.03 6.04
C ALA A 51 -7.04 12.27 5.25
N TYR A 52 -6.27 12.06 4.18
CA TYR A 52 -5.95 13.09 3.22
C TYR A 52 -5.65 12.48 1.84
N ILE A 53 -5.86 13.25 0.78
CA ILE A 53 -5.33 12.96 -0.54
C ILE A 53 -3.92 13.56 -0.62
N ALA A 54 -2.94 12.71 -0.90
CA ALA A 54 -1.54 13.07 -1.07
C ALA A 54 -1.17 13.07 -2.56
N SER A 55 -0.70 14.20 -3.09
CA SER A 55 -0.14 14.29 -4.44
C SER A 55 1.35 13.99 -4.39
N ILE A 56 1.74 12.83 -4.89
CA ILE A 56 3.11 12.31 -4.82
C ILE A 56 3.76 12.36 -6.20
N SER A 57 4.96 12.95 -6.25
CA SER A 57 5.82 12.87 -7.43
C SER A 57 6.72 11.66 -7.30
N VAL A 58 6.79 10.85 -8.35
CA VAL A 58 7.61 9.63 -8.39
C VAL A 58 8.82 9.92 -9.28
N PRO A 59 10.05 9.94 -8.74
CA PRO A 59 11.23 10.17 -9.55
C PRO A 59 11.50 9.02 -10.54
N LYS A 60 12.29 9.28 -11.59
CA LYS A 60 12.77 8.22 -12.48
C LYS A 60 13.61 7.20 -11.70
N GLY A 61 13.44 5.92 -11.99
CA GLY A 61 14.11 4.82 -11.27
C GLY A 61 13.48 4.50 -9.90
N TRP A 62 12.28 5.04 -9.63
CA TRP A 62 11.50 4.75 -8.44
C TRP A 62 10.09 4.31 -8.82
N TYR A 63 9.49 3.54 -7.92
CA TYR A 63 8.12 3.09 -7.97
C TYR A 63 7.37 3.65 -6.79
N LEU A 64 6.09 3.97 -6.97
CA LEU A 64 5.22 4.26 -5.85
C LEU A 64 4.53 2.97 -5.42
N VAL A 65 4.65 2.64 -4.14
CA VAL A 65 3.91 1.54 -3.54
C VAL A 65 2.83 2.08 -2.63
N TYR A 66 1.59 1.72 -2.92
CA TYR A 66 0.45 2.04 -2.09
C TYR A 66 0.00 0.79 -1.32
N VAL A 67 -0.03 0.90 0.01
CA VAL A 67 -0.48 -0.16 0.90
C VAL A 67 -1.81 0.24 1.49
N TYR A 68 -2.81 -0.61 1.38
CA TYR A 68 -4.13 -0.40 1.95
C TYR A 68 -4.54 -1.60 2.80
N LEU A 69 -4.78 -1.39 4.10
CA LEU A 69 -5.14 -2.43 5.05
C LEU A 69 -6.35 -2.03 5.88
N VAL A 70 -7.30 -2.95 6.04
CA VAL A 70 -8.51 -2.78 6.85
C VAL A 70 -8.66 -3.96 7.79
N ARG A 71 -8.87 -3.65 9.08
CA ARG A 71 -9.22 -4.60 10.12
C ARG A 71 -10.73 -4.61 10.37
N ASN A 72 -11.31 -5.80 10.36
CA ASN A 72 -12.73 -5.99 10.70
C ASN A 72 -12.96 -6.26 12.19
N LEU A 73 -14.24 -6.39 12.60
CA LEU A 73 -14.65 -6.69 13.98
C LEU A 73 -14.05 -7.97 14.56
N ARG A 74 -13.73 -8.95 13.72
CA ARG A 74 -13.14 -10.23 14.12
C ARG A 74 -11.61 -10.15 14.22
N GLY A 75 -11.03 -8.95 14.09
CA GLY A 75 -9.58 -8.75 14.10
C GLY A 75 -8.86 -9.17 12.82
N HIS A 76 -9.59 -9.67 11.81
CA HIS A 76 -8.98 -10.05 10.55
C HIS A 76 -8.61 -8.82 9.73
N VAL A 77 -7.35 -8.79 9.28
CA VAL A 77 -6.85 -7.77 8.36
C VAL A 77 -6.96 -8.28 6.92
N LYS A 78 -7.50 -7.43 6.06
CA LYS A 78 -7.54 -7.62 4.60
C LYS A 78 -7.07 -6.34 3.91
N GLY A 79 -6.62 -6.45 2.67
CA GLY A 79 -6.11 -5.29 1.96
C GLY A 79 -5.44 -5.65 0.66
N TYR A 80 -4.62 -4.73 0.17
CA TYR A 80 -3.81 -4.92 -1.02
C TYR A 80 -2.56 -4.02 -0.96
N ILE A 81 -1.59 -4.40 -1.78
CA ILE A 81 -0.37 -3.65 -2.06
C ILE A 81 -0.35 -3.44 -3.58
N GLU A 82 -0.29 -2.19 -4.00
CA GLU A 82 -0.26 -1.78 -5.41
C GLU A 82 1.07 -1.10 -5.71
N VAL A 83 1.62 -1.38 -6.88
CA VAL A 83 2.88 -0.81 -7.38
C VAL A 83 2.55 0.00 -8.63
N TYR A 84 2.98 1.25 -8.65
CA TYR A 84 2.75 2.18 -9.75
C TYR A 84 4.06 2.66 -10.37
N SER A 85 4.03 2.86 -11.69
CA SER A 85 5.09 3.52 -12.44
C SER A 85 5.15 5.03 -12.13
N PRO A 86 6.24 5.72 -12.53
CA PRO A 86 6.28 7.18 -12.48
C PRO A 86 5.14 7.88 -13.23
N ASP A 87 4.65 7.24 -14.28
CA ASP A 87 3.56 7.70 -15.15
C ASP A 87 2.17 7.32 -14.64
N ALA A 88 2.05 6.98 -13.35
CA ALA A 88 0.79 6.63 -12.68
C ALA A 88 0.10 5.36 -13.22
N GLN A 89 0.82 4.50 -13.94
CA GLN A 89 0.28 3.22 -14.41
C GLN A 89 0.39 2.16 -13.30
N LEU A 90 -0.67 1.39 -13.08
CA LEU A 90 -0.63 0.24 -12.18
C LEU A 90 0.21 -0.87 -12.82
N LEU A 91 1.37 -1.15 -12.23
CA LEU A 91 2.30 -2.16 -12.71
C LEU A 91 2.01 -3.53 -12.10
N TYR A 92 1.63 -3.56 -10.83
CA TYR A 92 1.41 -4.82 -10.11
C TYR A 92 0.51 -4.63 -8.89
N ARG A 93 -0.26 -5.67 -8.56
CA ARG A 93 -1.10 -5.71 -7.37
C ARG A 93 -1.07 -7.08 -6.72
N ALA A 94 -0.83 -7.09 -5.40
CA ALA A 94 -1.05 -8.23 -4.53
C ALA A 94 -2.16 -7.96 -3.52
N VAL A 95 -3.06 -8.94 -3.33
CA VAL A 95 -4.11 -8.90 -2.31
C VAL A 95 -3.61 -9.58 -1.04
N TYR A 96 -3.83 -8.91 0.10
CA TYR A 96 -3.52 -9.40 1.44
C TYR A 96 -4.78 -9.89 2.13
N ARG A 97 -4.86 -11.18 2.48
CA ARG A 97 -6.00 -11.76 3.19
C ARG A 97 -5.58 -12.99 3.98
N ARG A 98 -6.07 -13.14 5.22
CA ARG A 98 -5.76 -14.29 6.09
C ARG A 98 -4.25 -14.51 6.24
N LEU A 99 -3.49 -13.40 6.36
CA LEU A 99 -2.02 -13.39 6.44
C LEU A 99 -1.34 -13.99 5.19
N LYS A 100 -2.02 -14.02 4.03
CA LYS A 100 -1.43 -14.49 2.77
C LYS A 100 -1.42 -13.36 1.76
N LEU A 101 -0.35 -13.26 0.99
CA LEU A 101 -0.27 -12.40 -0.19
C LEU A 101 -0.48 -13.22 -1.44
N ARG A 102 -1.31 -12.70 -2.35
CA ARG A 102 -1.62 -13.33 -3.61
C ARG A 102 -1.57 -12.32 -4.74
N TYR A 103 -0.95 -12.69 -5.84
CA TYR A 103 -1.08 -11.98 -7.10
C TYR A 103 -2.56 -11.71 -7.42
N SER A 104 -2.84 -10.52 -7.95
CA SER A 104 -4.19 -10.11 -8.32
C SER A 104 -4.27 -9.42 -9.67
N ALA A 105 -3.24 -8.67 -10.09
CA ALA A 105 -3.21 -7.97 -11.37
C ALA A 105 -1.79 -7.47 -11.70
N GLY A 106 -1.53 -7.19 -12.98
CA GLY A 106 -0.29 -6.57 -13.48
C GLY A 106 0.78 -7.58 -13.89
N ASP A 107 2.04 -7.16 -13.92
CA ASP A 107 3.17 -7.99 -14.36
C ASP A 107 3.95 -8.55 -13.15
N PRO A 108 4.02 -9.90 -12.98
CA PRO A 108 4.75 -10.55 -11.89
C PRO A 108 6.23 -10.16 -11.76
N ARG A 109 6.87 -9.58 -12.78
CA ARG A 109 8.24 -9.05 -12.65
C ARG A 109 8.41 -8.00 -11.55
N TYR A 110 7.32 -7.34 -11.12
CA TYR A 110 7.34 -6.35 -10.04
C TYR A 110 7.03 -6.94 -8.66
N ALA A 111 6.85 -8.26 -8.54
CA ALA A 111 6.56 -8.94 -7.27
C ALA A 111 7.62 -8.67 -6.19
N TRP A 112 8.89 -8.52 -6.58
CA TRP A 112 9.99 -8.23 -5.65
C TRP A 112 9.78 -6.93 -4.86
N ILE A 113 9.11 -5.93 -5.44
CA ILE A 113 8.80 -4.66 -4.78
C ILE A 113 7.85 -4.89 -3.62
N VAL A 114 6.84 -5.74 -3.81
CA VAL A 114 5.89 -6.11 -2.76
C VAL A 114 6.61 -6.85 -1.63
N GLN A 115 7.50 -7.79 -1.96
CA GLN A 115 8.32 -8.50 -0.96
C GLN A 115 9.14 -7.52 -0.11
N LYS A 116 9.86 -6.59 -0.75
CA LYS A 116 10.65 -5.56 -0.06
C LYS A 116 9.81 -4.71 0.89
N VAL A 117 8.62 -4.29 0.46
CA VAL A 117 7.71 -3.48 1.29
C VAL A 117 7.15 -4.27 2.48
N VAL A 118 6.84 -5.55 2.28
CA VAL A 118 6.40 -6.44 3.38
C VAL A 118 7.46 -6.56 4.45
N ASP A 119 8.71 -6.79 4.03
CA ASP A 119 9.84 -6.95 4.94
C ASP A 119 10.12 -5.65 5.71
N TYR A 120 10.12 -4.51 5.00
CA TYR A 120 10.27 -3.18 5.59
C TYR A 120 9.21 -2.86 6.63
N LEU A 121 7.94 -3.15 6.32
CA LEU A 121 6.82 -2.91 7.23
C LEU A 121 6.69 -3.97 8.34
N LYS A 122 7.51 -5.04 8.29
CA LYS A 122 7.37 -6.23 9.14
C LYS A 122 5.93 -6.75 9.12
N LEU A 123 5.30 -6.75 7.94
CA LEU A 123 3.91 -7.18 7.80
C LEU A 123 3.82 -8.70 8.03
N PRO A 124 2.92 -9.20 8.88
CA PRO A 124 2.85 -10.62 9.18
C PRO A 124 2.30 -11.40 7.97
N VAL A 125 3.14 -12.22 7.34
CA VAL A 125 2.77 -13.03 6.16
C VAL A 125 3.15 -14.48 6.39
N LYS A 126 2.18 -15.39 6.23
CA LYS A 126 2.35 -16.85 6.34
C LYS A 126 2.72 -17.50 5.01
N ASN A 127 2.28 -16.93 3.89
CA ASN A 127 2.55 -17.46 2.55
C ASN A 127 2.42 -16.34 1.51
N MET A 128 3.27 -16.37 0.49
CA MET A 128 3.26 -15.48 -0.66
C MET A 128 3.16 -16.30 -1.95
N ASN A 129 2.10 -16.08 -2.71
CA ASN A 129 1.99 -16.54 -4.09
C ASN A 129 1.88 -15.30 -4.96
N LEU A 130 3.01 -14.76 -5.39
CA LEU A 130 3.08 -13.47 -6.08
C LEU A 130 3.03 -13.59 -7.61
N GLY A 131 2.69 -14.77 -8.13
CA GLY A 131 2.77 -15.07 -9.55
C GLY A 131 4.20 -15.37 -9.99
N GLU A 132 4.34 -16.04 -11.12
CA GLU A 132 5.63 -16.33 -11.76
C GLU A 132 5.76 -15.46 -13.01
N PRO A 133 6.94 -14.88 -13.29
CA PRO A 133 7.18 -14.22 -14.57
C PRO A 133 7.07 -15.27 -15.68
N SER A 134 6.24 -15.00 -16.68
CA SER A 134 6.23 -15.74 -17.95
C SER A 134 7.40 -15.35 -18.83
#